data_AF-A0A7J5X6H1-F1
#
_entry.id   AF-A0A7J5X6H1-F1
#
_cell.length_a   1.000
_cell.length_b   1.000
_cell.length_c   1.000
_cell.angle_alpha   90.00
_cell.angle_beta   90.00
_cell.angle_gamma   90.00
#
_symmetry.space_group_name_H-M   'P 1'
#
loop_
_entity.id
_entity.type
_entity.pdbx_description
1 polymer ?
#
loop_
_entity_poly.entity_id
_entity_poly.type
_entity_poly.pdbx_seq_one_letter_code
_entity_poly.pdbx_strand_id
1 'polypeptide(L)'
;MLHACAHNPTGVDPRPEQWKEISDIVKKRNLLVFFDMAYQGFASGDIDRDAWAVRYFVEQGHNILLSQSFAKNMGLYGERVGGFTVVCKDAEEAKRVESQLKILIRPIYSNPPMNGARIAATILNTPDLYSVWLGEVKEMAERIIRMREELAAGLKKEGSSKNWQHVIDQIGMFCFTGLKPEQVERLTKEFSVYMTKDGRISMAGVTSGNVGYLAQGIHAVTK
;
A
#
# COMPACT_ATOMS: atom_id res chain seq x y z
N MET A 1 14.04 5.82 0.49
CA MET A 1 12.94 4.90 0.86
C MET A 1 12.08 4.68 -0.37
N LEU A 2 11.69 3.44 -0.66
CA LEU A 2 10.83 3.05 -1.79
C LEU A 2 9.61 2.32 -1.22
N HIS A 3 8.40 2.69 -1.63
CA HIS A 3 7.23 1.83 -1.35
C HIS A 3 7.28 0.62 -2.28
N ALA A 4 7.14 -0.59 -1.75
CA ALA A 4 7.20 -1.81 -2.56
C ALA A 4 6.06 -1.90 -3.59
N CYS A 5 4.89 -1.44 -3.19
CA CYS A 5 3.65 -1.34 -3.97
C CYS A 5 2.66 -0.43 -3.23
N ALA A 6 1.58 -0.03 -3.91
CA ALA A 6 0.53 0.86 -3.44
C ALA A 6 1.09 2.12 -2.76
N HIS A 7 1.83 2.92 -3.52
CA HIS A 7 2.48 4.13 -3.02
C HIS A 7 1.51 5.00 -2.19
N ASN A 8 1.89 5.31 -0.96
CA ASN A 8 1.17 6.26 -0.11
C ASN A 8 1.86 7.63 -0.21
N PRO A 9 1.19 8.70 -0.66
CA PRO A 9 -0.27 8.84 -0.71
C PRO A 9 -0.94 8.74 -2.09
N THR A 10 -0.17 8.57 -3.16
CA THR A 10 -0.69 8.80 -4.53
C THR A 10 -1.32 7.59 -5.21
N GLY A 11 -0.98 6.37 -4.79
CA GLY A 11 -1.31 5.13 -5.50
C GLY A 11 -0.54 4.91 -6.80
N VAL A 12 0.42 5.77 -7.15
CA VAL A 12 1.19 5.65 -8.40
C VAL A 12 2.42 4.78 -8.17
N ASP A 13 2.45 3.62 -8.82
CA ASP A 13 3.55 2.68 -8.72
C ASP A 13 4.35 2.57 -10.04
N PRO A 14 5.67 2.37 -10.00
CA PRO A 14 6.43 2.00 -11.19
C PRO A 14 5.99 0.64 -11.75
N ARG A 15 5.99 0.52 -13.08
CA ARG A 15 5.84 -0.77 -13.77
C ARG A 15 7.08 -1.65 -13.60
N PRO A 16 7.00 -2.98 -13.82
CA PRO A 16 8.15 -3.87 -13.71
C PRO A 16 9.38 -3.40 -14.49
N GLU A 17 9.20 -2.86 -15.69
CA GLU A 17 10.30 -2.34 -16.54
C GLU A 17 10.98 -1.13 -15.90
N GLN A 18 10.19 -0.23 -15.30
CA GLN A 18 10.70 0.95 -14.60
C GLN A 18 11.43 0.55 -13.31
N TRP A 19 10.93 -0.46 -12.59
CA TRP A 19 11.62 -1.02 -11.43
C TRP A 19 12.99 -1.61 -11.78
N LYS A 20 13.14 -2.22 -12.96
CA LYS A 20 14.44 -2.71 -13.46
C LYS A 20 15.42 -1.56 -13.63
N GLU A 21 15.00 -0.48 -14.29
CA GLU A 21 15.82 0.72 -14.45
C GLU A 21 16.21 1.36 -13.11
N ILE A 22 15.27 1.43 -12.15
CA ILE A 22 15.54 1.94 -10.81
C ILE A 22 16.60 1.07 -10.11
N SER A 23 16.45 -0.26 -10.18
CA SER A 23 17.41 -1.23 -9.61
C SER A 23 18.82 -1.01 -10.18
N ASP A 24 18.94 -0.83 -11.50
CA ASP A 24 20.22 -0.60 -12.16
C ASP A 24 20.88 0.72 -11.70
N ILE A 25 20.10 1.79 -11.59
CA ILE A 25 20.59 3.09 -11.10
C ILE A 25 21.06 2.98 -9.65
N VAL A 26 20.25 2.36 -8.79
CA VAL A 26 20.59 2.12 -7.38
C VAL A 26 21.90 1.35 -7.27
N LYS A 27 22.06 0.29 -8.06
CA LYS A 27 23.26 -0.57 -8.05
C LYS A 27 24.48 0.19 -8.53
N LYS A 28 24.36 0.89 -9.67
CA LYS A 28 25.42 1.72 -10.24
C LYS A 28 25.89 2.83 -9.29
N ARG A 29 24.99 3.35 -8.47
CA ARG A 29 25.25 4.41 -7.49
C ARG A 29 25.58 3.89 -6.09
N ASN A 30 25.58 2.56 -5.89
CA ASN A 30 25.81 1.92 -4.60
C ASN A 30 24.93 2.49 -3.48
N LEU A 31 23.64 2.70 -3.75
CA LEU A 31 22.69 3.26 -2.78
C LEU A 31 22.12 2.17 -1.89
N LEU A 32 22.02 2.43 -0.58
CA LEU A 32 21.27 1.58 0.33
C LEU A 32 19.76 1.76 0.09
N VAL A 33 19.09 0.66 -0.23
CA VAL A 33 17.63 0.68 -0.46
C VAL A 33 16.90 0.30 0.82
N PHE A 34 15.92 1.12 1.17
CA PHE A 34 14.96 0.81 2.21
C PHE A 34 13.57 0.73 1.59
N PHE A 35 13.02 -0.47 1.54
CA PHE A 35 11.63 -0.75 1.17
C PHE A 35 10.68 -0.61 2.36
N ASP A 36 9.57 0.08 2.13
CA ASP A 36 8.39 0.04 2.99
C ASP A 36 7.26 -0.71 2.25
N MET A 37 6.88 -1.88 2.79
CA MET A 37 5.92 -2.82 2.21
C MET A 37 4.74 -3.04 3.15
N ALA A 38 3.86 -2.04 3.22
CA ALA A 38 2.67 -2.07 4.08
C ALA A 38 1.42 -2.72 3.45
N TYR A 39 1.46 -3.06 2.16
CA TYR A 39 0.28 -3.43 1.36
C TYR A 39 0.41 -4.75 0.58
N GLN A 40 1.36 -5.62 0.92
CA GLN A 40 1.52 -6.91 0.23
C GLN A 40 0.22 -7.73 0.25
N GLY A 41 -0.28 -8.11 -0.94
CA GLY A 41 -1.55 -8.78 -1.17
C GLY A 41 -2.72 -7.80 -1.25
N PHE A 42 -2.73 -6.75 -0.42
CA PHE A 42 -3.82 -5.77 -0.37
C PHE A 42 -3.81 -4.80 -1.58
N ALA A 43 -2.67 -4.65 -2.26
CA ALA A 43 -2.54 -3.73 -3.37
C ALA A 43 -3.19 -4.28 -4.66
N SER A 44 -2.90 -5.54 -5.01
CA SER A 44 -3.40 -6.17 -6.25
C SER A 44 -4.23 -7.44 -6.05
N GLY A 45 -4.29 -7.98 -4.83
CA GLY A 45 -4.89 -9.29 -4.54
C GLY A 45 -3.91 -10.46 -4.70
N ASP A 46 -2.65 -10.17 -5.05
CA ASP A 46 -1.60 -11.16 -5.28
C ASP A 46 -0.36 -10.79 -4.45
N ILE A 47 -0.04 -11.65 -3.47
CA ILE A 47 1.07 -11.44 -2.53
C ILE A 47 2.45 -11.51 -3.19
N ASP A 48 2.57 -12.23 -4.31
CA ASP A 48 3.83 -12.45 -5.01
C ASP A 48 4.10 -11.29 -5.98
N ARG A 49 3.05 -10.85 -6.70
CA ARG A 49 3.08 -9.65 -7.53
C ARG A 49 3.45 -8.42 -6.70
N ASP A 50 2.81 -8.25 -5.54
CA ASP A 50 3.02 -7.09 -4.67
C ASP A 50 4.42 -7.07 -4.03
N ALA A 51 5.09 -8.22 -3.94
CA ALA A 51 6.47 -8.36 -3.44
C ALA A 51 7.52 -8.41 -4.56
N TRP A 52 7.12 -8.33 -5.83
CA TRP A 52 8.00 -8.55 -6.98
C TRP A 52 9.19 -7.59 -6.98
N ALA A 53 8.98 -6.29 -6.73
CA ALA A 53 10.06 -5.30 -6.73
C ALA A 53 11.11 -5.60 -5.64
N VAL A 54 10.66 -5.97 -4.44
CA VAL A 54 11.55 -6.35 -3.33
C VAL A 54 12.39 -7.57 -3.72
N ARG A 55 11.74 -8.62 -4.26
CA ARG A 55 12.42 -9.85 -4.70
C ARG A 55 13.40 -9.59 -5.83
N TYR A 56 13.03 -8.78 -6.80
CA TYR A 56 13.90 -8.41 -7.92
C TYR A 56 15.16 -7.68 -7.42
N PHE A 57 15.04 -6.76 -6.47
CA PHE A 57 16.22 -6.09 -5.90
C PHE A 57 17.15 -7.09 -5.19
N VAL A 58 16.60 -8.00 -4.40
CA VAL A 58 17.41 -9.05 -3.76
C VAL A 58 18.10 -9.94 -4.81
N GLU A 59 17.37 -10.35 -5.86
CA GLU A 59 17.90 -11.15 -6.98
C GLU A 59 19.04 -10.42 -7.72
N GLN A 60 18.93 -9.10 -7.90
CA GLN A 60 19.98 -8.29 -8.50
C GLN A 60 21.18 -8.02 -7.57
N GLY A 61 21.21 -8.62 -6.38
CA GLY A 61 22.32 -8.56 -5.43
C GLY A 61 22.31 -7.31 -4.54
N HIS A 62 21.18 -6.65 -4.38
CA HIS A 62 21.04 -5.54 -3.43
C HIS A 62 20.89 -6.06 -2.00
N ASN A 63 21.70 -5.54 -1.08
CA ASN A 63 21.42 -5.65 0.36
C ASN A 63 20.39 -4.58 0.74
N ILE A 64 19.16 -5.00 1.01
CA ILE A 64 18.04 -4.10 1.31
C ILE A 64 17.70 -4.06 2.80
N LEU A 65 17.09 -2.95 3.21
CA LEU A 65 16.28 -2.88 4.41
C LEU A 65 14.81 -3.01 4.01
N LEU A 66 14.01 -3.72 4.79
CA LEU A 66 12.59 -3.93 4.52
C LEU A 66 11.76 -3.75 5.80
N SER A 67 10.74 -2.89 5.75
CA SER A 67 9.68 -2.80 6.74
C SER A 67 8.40 -3.44 6.20
N GLN A 68 7.77 -4.31 6.98
CA GLN A 68 6.50 -4.95 6.65
C GLN A 68 5.45 -4.62 7.69
N SER A 69 4.20 -4.51 7.27
CA SER A 69 3.05 -4.29 8.15
C SER A 69 1.93 -5.26 7.85
N PHE A 70 1.32 -5.80 8.91
CA PHE A 70 0.12 -6.64 8.80
C PHE A 70 -1.18 -5.89 9.10
N ALA A 71 -1.11 -4.57 9.23
CA ALA A 71 -2.25 -3.75 9.60
C ALA A 71 -3.37 -3.80 8.56
N LYS A 72 -3.03 -3.89 7.26
CA LYS A 72 -4.01 -3.82 6.15
C LYS A 72 -4.33 -5.20 5.60
N ASN A 73 -3.31 -5.97 5.22
CA ASN A 73 -3.52 -7.27 4.59
C ASN A 73 -4.10 -8.34 5.54
N MET A 74 -3.96 -8.20 6.86
CA MET A 74 -4.62 -9.05 7.88
C MET A 74 -5.62 -8.29 8.75
N GLY A 75 -5.86 -7.00 8.48
CA GLY A 75 -6.75 -6.18 9.32
C GLY A 75 -6.27 -5.95 10.76
N LEU A 76 -5.00 -6.23 11.09
CA LEU A 76 -4.45 -6.16 12.45
C LEU A 76 -4.01 -4.73 12.84
N TYR A 77 -4.83 -3.72 12.54
CA TYR A 77 -4.49 -2.30 12.71
C TYR A 77 -4.04 -1.96 14.12
N GLY A 78 -4.89 -2.22 15.12
CA GLY A 78 -4.66 -1.89 16.52
C GLY A 78 -3.67 -2.83 17.23
N GLU A 79 -3.45 -4.02 16.67
CA GLU A 79 -2.57 -5.05 17.24
C GLU A 79 -1.06 -4.78 17.00
N ARG A 80 -0.76 -3.80 16.14
CA ARG A 80 0.60 -3.27 15.90
C ARG A 80 1.61 -4.33 15.45
N VAL A 81 1.25 -5.11 14.44
CA VAL A 81 2.07 -6.22 13.92
C VAL A 81 2.84 -5.80 12.66
N GLY A 82 4.13 -6.10 12.64
CA GLY A 82 5.03 -5.85 11.52
C GLY A 82 6.36 -6.57 11.68
N GLY A 83 7.27 -6.34 10.73
CA GLY A 83 8.61 -6.91 10.74
C GLY A 83 9.63 -5.95 10.12
N PHE A 84 10.87 -5.99 10.61
CA PHE A 84 12.00 -5.29 10.03
C PHE A 84 13.07 -6.29 9.64
N THR A 85 13.45 -6.30 8.36
CA THR A 85 14.41 -7.25 7.79
C THR A 85 15.60 -6.49 7.22
N VAL A 86 16.80 -7.03 7.45
CA VAL A 86 18.06 -6.57 6.84
C VAL A 86 18.63 -7.73 6.05
N VAL A 87 18.73 -7.59 4.72
CA VAL A 87 19.42 -8.57 3.88
C VAL A 87 20.92 -8.34 4.04
N CYS A 88 21.60 -9.36 4.57
CA CYS A 88 23.03 -9.35 4.83
C CYS A 88 23.76 -10.22 3.82
N LYS A 89 25.07 -10.02 3.68
CA LYS A 89 25.93 -10.83 2.81
C LYS A 89 25.85 -12.33 3.14
N ASP A 90 25.87 -12.65 4.43
CA ASP A 90 25.91 -14.02 4.95
C ASP A 90 25.29 -14.10 6.36
N ALA A 91 25.18 -15.34 6.87
CA ALA A 91 24.58 -15.60 8.18
C ALA A 91 25.39 -15.03 9.36
N GLU A 92 26.71 -14.91 9.21
CA GLU A 92 27.56 -14.34 10.26
C GLU A 92 27.37 -12.83 10.38
N GLU A 93 27.23 -12.14 9.24
CA GLU A 93 26.81 -10.74 9.23
C GLU A 93 25.42 -10.54 9.80
N ALA A 94 24.46 -11.40 9.44
CA ALA A 94 23.10 -11.33 9.96
C ALA A 94 23.06 -11.42 11.50
N LYS A 95 23.83 -12.34 12.11
CA LYS A 95 23.94 -12.45 13.58
C LYS A 95 24.50 -11.18 14.23
N ARG A 96 25.53 -10.57 13.61
CA ARG A 96 26.10 -9.31 14.11
C ARG A 96 25.06 -8.19 14.04
N VAL A 97 24.35 -8.06 12.92
CA VAL A 97 23.28 -7.06 12.75
C VAL A 97 22.14 -7.29 13.74
N GLU A 98 21.68 -8.53 13.91
CA GLU A 98 20.64 -8.89 14.88
C GLU A 98 21.04 -8.49 16.31
N SER A 99 22.29 -8.71 16.71
CA SER A 99 22.77 -8.32 18.04
C SER A 99 22.62 -6.81 18.29
N GLN A 100 22.93 -5.99 17.29
CA GLN A 100 22.82 -4.52 17.39
C GLN A 100 21.36 -4.06 17.34
N LEU A 101 20.51 -4.70 16.52
CA LEU A 101 19.07 -4.42 16.52
C LEU A 101 18.44 -4.71 17.89
N LYS A 102 18.83 -5.81 18.55
CA LYS A 102 18.35 -6.13 19.91
C LYS A 102 18.80 -5.08 20.94
N ILE A 103 20.05 -4.61 20.84
CA ILE A 103 20.56 -3.53 21.69
C ILE A 103 19.77 -2.24 21.47
N LEU A 104 19.41 -1.92 20.22
CA LEU A 104 18.62 -0.72 19.89
C LEU A 104 17.15 -0.83 20.32
N ILE A 105 16.52 -1.99 20.13
CA ILE A 105 15.09 -2.19 20.46
C ILE A 105 14.83 -2.12 21.96
N ARG A 106 15.74 -2.70 22.76
CA ARG A 106 15.58 -2.81 24.22
C ARG A 106 15.30 -1.47 24.92
N PRO A 107 16.04 -0.37 24.68
CA PRO A 107 15.74 0.92 25.29
C PRO A 107 14.56 1.67 24.65
N ILE A 108 14.06 1.26 23.47
CA ILE A 108 12.90 1.92 22.86
C ILE A 108 11.61 1.42 23.50
N TYR A 109 11.40 0.10 23.56
CA TYR A 109 10.17 -0.48 24.11
C TYR A 109 10.36 -1.88 24.74
N SER A 110 11.60 -2.28 25.01
CA SER A 110 11.98 -3.60 25.57
C SER A 110 11.72 -4.78 24.62
N ASN A 111 10.46 -5.13 24.38
CA ASN A 111 10.05 -6.28 23.57
C ASN A 111 8.67 -6.05 22.93
N PRO A 112 8.38 -6.65 21.76
CA PRO A 112 7.18 -6.32 20.99
C PRO A 112 5.89 -6.94 21.57
N PRO A 113 4.71 -6.39 21.25
CA PRO A 113 3.43 -6.96 21.66
C PRO A 113 3.20 -8.34 21.05
N MET A 114 2.71 -9.28 21.86
CA MET A 114 2.63 -10.69 21.48
C MET A 114 1.34 -11.11 20.74
N ASN A 115 0.22 -10.43 20.97
CA ASN A 115 -1.10 -10.91 20.56
C ASN A 115 -1.23 -11.00 19.02
N GLY A 116 -1.10 -9.86 18.34
CA GLY A 116 -1.16 -9.85 16.89
C GLY A 116 -0.06 -10.66 16.20
N ALA A 117 1.14 -10.74 16.80
CA ALA A 117 2.20 -11.61 16.29
C ALA A 117 1.80 -13.09 16.29
N ARG A 118 1.09 -13.54 17.35
CA ARG A 118 0.55 -14.90 17.42
C ARG A 118 -0.56 -15.13 16.40
N ILE A 119 -1.46 -14.18 16.20
CA ILE A 119 -2.51 -14.27 15.17
C ILE A 119 -1.89 -14.43 13.77
N ALA A 120 -0.99 -13.52 13.40
CA ALA A 120 -0.30 -13.57 12.12
C ALA A 120 0.49 -14.87 11.94
N ALA A 121 1.26 -15.29 12.95
CA ALA A 121 2.00 -16.55 12.90
C ALA A 121 1.08 -17.77 12.78
N THR A 122 -0.08 -17.77 13.43
CA THR A 122 -1.04 -18.89 13.35
C THR A 122 -1.62 -19.00 11.95
N ILE A 123 -2.03 -17.87 11.36
CA ILE A 123 -2.53 -17.83 9.98
C ILE A 123 -1.45 -18.29 8.98
N LEU A 124 -0.24 -17.72 9.06
CA LEU A 124 0.83 -17.99 8.10
C LEU A 124 1.40 -19.42 8.18
N ASN A 125 1.34 -20.06 9.35
CA ASN A 125 1.88 -21.42 9.54
C ASN A 125 0.81 -22.52 9.51
N THR A 126 -0.47 -22.18 9.31
CA THR A 126 -1.55 -23.17 9.23
C THR A 126 -2.12 -23.17 7.81
N PRO A 127 -1.88 -24.21 6.99
CA PRO A 127 -2.23 -24.21 5.56
C PRO A 127 -3.68 -23.81 5.25
N ASP A 128 -4.65 -24.32 6.02
CA ASP A 128 -6.06 -24.00 5.82
C ASP A 128 -6.35 -22.52 6.10
N LEU A 129 -5.80 -21.96 7.20
CA LEU A 129 -5.96 -20.53 7.53
C LEU A 129 -5.22 -19.64 6.55
N TYR A 130 -4.06 -20.06 6.08
CA TYR A 130 -3.29 -19.36 5.05
C TYR A 130 -4.09 -19.25 3.75
N SER A 131 -4.74 -20.35 3.32
CA SER A 131 -5.60 -20.35 2.15
C SER A 131 -6.81 -19.43 2.30
N VAL A 132 -7.44 -19.41 3.48
CA VAL A 132 -8.55 -18.48 3.78
C VAL A 132 -8.07 -17.03 3.70
N TRP A 133 -6.94 -16.72 4.35
CA TRP A 133 -6.36 -15.38 4.32
C TRP A 133 -6.04 -14.89 2.91
N LEU A 134 -5.49 -15.75 2.04
CA LEU A 134 -5.24 -15.42 0.63
C LEU A 134 -6.54 -15.10 -0.13
N GLY A 135 -7.63 -15.80 0.16
CA GLY A 135 -8.94 -15.49 -0.40
C GLY A 135 -9.46 -14.13 0.07
N GLU A 136 -9.47 -13.91 1.38
CA GLU A 136 -9.98 -12.67 2.00
C GLU A 136 -9.19 -11.42 1.56
N VAL A 137 -7.86 -11.50 1.50
CA VAL A 137 -7.03 -10.37 1.05
C VAL A 137 -7.28 -10.04 -0.43
N LYS A 138 -7.51 -11.06 -1.25
CA LYS A 138 -7.87 -10.88 -2.66
C LYS A 138 -9.22 -10.20 -2.81
N GLU A 139 -10.24 -10.65 -2.08
CA GLU A 139 -11.57 -10.02 -2.07
C GLU A 139 -11.51 -8.53 -1.66
N MET A 140 -10.70 -8.20 -0.65
CA MET A 140 -10.46 -6.82 -0.23
C MET A 140 -9.87 -5.97 -1.37
N ALA A 141 -8.85 -6.49 -2.07
CA ALA A 141 -8.21 -5.80 -3.19
C ALA A 141 -9.17 -5.62 -4.38
N GLU A 142 -9.89 -6.68 -4.77
CA GLU A 142 -10.87 -6.65 -5.86
C GLU A 142 -12.00 -5.65 -5.59
N ARG A 143 -12.45 -5.52 -4.34
CA ARG A 143 -13.42 -4.50 -3.95
C ARG A 143 -12.89 -3.09 -4.19
N ILE A 144 -11.63 -2.82 -3.82
CA ILE A 144 -11.00 -1.50 -4.03
C ILE A 144 -10.87 -1.19 -5.51
N ILE A 145 -10.42 -2.15 -6.32
CA ILE A 145 -10.29 -2.02 -7.78
C ILE A 145 -11.65 -1.69 -8.39
N ARG A 146 -12.69 -2.46 -8.04
CA ARG A 146 -14.06 -2.21 -8.52
C ARG A 146 -14.57 -0.80 -8.17
N MET A 147 -14.30 -0.31 -6.95
CA MET A 147 -14.71 1.06 -6.59
C MET A 147 -14.00 2.15 -7.40
N ARG A 148 -12.77 1.90 -7.86
CA ARG A 148 -12.05 2.82 -8.75
C ARG A 148 -12.71 2.86 -10.13
N GLU A 149 -13.04 1.69 -10.67
CA GLU A 149 -13.73 1.53 -11.95
C GLU A 149 -15.12 2.17 -11.92
N GLU A 150 -15.91 1.90 -10.87
CA GLU A 150 -17.25 2.47 -10.69
C GLU A 150 -17.20 4.00 -10.53
N LEU A 151 -16.20 4.54 -9.81
CA LEU A 151 -16.04 5.99 -9.66
C LEU A 151 -15.71 6.66 -10.99
N ALA A 152 -14.75 6.12 -11.74
CA ALA A 152 -14.37 6.65 -13.05
C ALA A 152 -15.54 6.57 -14.05
N ALA A 153 -16.26 5.44 -14.07
CA ALA A 153 -17.46 5.28 -14.89
C ALA A 153 -18.58 6.25 -14.49
N GLY A 154 -18.79 6.44 -13.18
CA GLY A 154 -19.74 7.42 -12.64
C GLY A 154 -19.42 8.83 -13.10
N LEU A 155 -18.16 9.25 -13.02
CA LEU A 155 -17.73 10.59 -13.46
C LEU A 155 -17.96 10.82 -14.96
N LYS A 156 -17.75 9.79 -15.79
CA LYS A 156 -18.08 9.83 -17.22
C LYS A 156 -19.58 9.94 -17.44
N LYS A 157 -20.38 9.18 -16.69
CA LYS A 157 -21.86 9.19 -16.76
C LYS A 157 -22.44 10.55 -16.38
N GLU A 158 -21.85 11.23 -15.40
CA GLU A 158 -22.23 12.59 -14.99
C GLU A 158 -21.82 13.68 -16.01
N GLY A 159 -21.08 13.32 -17.08
CA GLY A 159 -20.69 14.25 -18.14
C GLY A 159 -19.40 15.01 -17.87
N SER A 160 -18.52 14.51 -16.98
CA SER A 160 -17.21 15.13 -16.76
C SER A 160 -16.34 15.07 -18.02
N SER A 161 -15.77 16.21 -18.43
CA SER A 161 -14.84 16.33 -19.57
C SER A 161 -13.37 16.11 -19.21
N LYS A 162 -13.06 15.93 -17.92
CA LYS A 162 -11.69 15.69 -17.42
C LYS A 162 -11.28 14.23 -17.64
N ASN A 163 -9.98 14.00 -17.79
CA ASN A 163 -9.43 12.65 -17.80
C ASN A 163 -9.34 12.11 -16.36
N TRP A 164 -10.06 11.03 -16.07
CA TRP A 164 -10.07 10.35 -14.77
C TRP A 164 -9.40 8.96 -14.80
N GLN A 165 -8.65 8.65 -15.86
CA GLN A 165 -7.98 7.36 -16.02
C GLN A 165 -7.00 7.05 -14.87
N HIS A 166 -6.39 8.09 -14.28
CA HIS A 166 -5.50 7.94 -13.13
C HIS A 166 -6.18 7.32 -11.90
N VAL A 167 -7.51 7.42 -11.77
CA VAL A 167 -8.26 6.75 -10.68
C VAL A 167 -8.16 5.23 -10.82
N ILE A 168 -8.15 4.72 -12.05
CA ILE A 168 -8.02 3.29 -12.38
C ILE A 168 -6.54 2.87 -12.36
N ASP A 169 -5.66 3.68 -12.93
CA ASP A 169 -4.22 3.35 -13.03
C ASP A 169 -3.51 3.30 -11.67
N GLN A 170 -4.02 4.06 -10.69
CA GLN A 170 -3.50 4.06 -9.32
C GLN A 170 -3.90 2.79 -8.56
N ILE A 171 -2.99 2.30 -7.72
CA ILE A 171 -3.06 1.03 -7.00
C ILE A 171 -3.30 1.24 -5.50
N GLY A 172 -4.00 0.30 -4.88
CA GLY A 172 -4.16 0.21 -3.43
C GLY A 172 -5.20 1.16 -2.85
N MET A 173 -5.11 1.41 -1.54
CA MET A 173 -6.18 2.07 -0.77
C MET A 173 -6.36 3.55 -1.09
N PHE A 174 -5.29 4.25 -1.47
CA PHE A 174 -5.30 5.70 -1.61
C PHE A 174 -5.31 6.13 -3.07
N CYS A 175 -6.08 7.18 -3.35
CA CYS A 175 -6.18 7.75 -4.68
C CYS A 175 -5.90 9.25 -4.60
N PHE A 176 -4.92 9.73 -5.37
CA PHE A 176 -4.73 11.15 -5.58
C PHE A 176 -5.65 11.60 -6.71
N THR A 177 -6.72 12.31 -6.35
CA THR A 177 -7.77 12.71 -7.31
C THR A 177 -7.33 13.83 -8.25
N GLY A 178 -6.36 14.66 -7.81
CA GLY A 178 -5.99 15.90 -8.51
C GLY A 178 -6.92 17.09 -8.19
N LEU A 179 -7.86 16.92 -7.26
CA LEU A 179 -8.70 18.01 -6.76
C LEU A 179 -7.85 19.05 -6.02
N LYS A 180 -8.15 20.33 -6.27
CA LYS A 180 -7.51 21.45 -5.58
C LYS A 180 -8.13 21.67 -4.18
N PRO A 181 -7.42 22.33 -3.25
CA PRO A 181 -7.93 22.57 -1.90
C PRO A 181 -9.32 23.22 -1.85
N GLU A 182 -9.59 24.17 -2.74
CA GLU A 182 -10.89 24.84 -2.85
C GLU A 182 -12.01 23.89 -3.32
N GLN A 183 -11.70 22.91 -4.16
CA GLN A 183 -12.66 21.90 -4.62
C GLN A 183 -12.95 20.88 -3.51
N VAL A 184 -11.93 20.52 -2.73
CA VAL A 184 -12.08 19.68 -1.53
C VAL A 184 -12.95 20.37 -0.48
N GLU A 185 -12.76 21.68 -0.28
CA GLU A 185 -13.57 22.46 0.65
C GLU A 185 -15.04 22.53 0.22
N ARG A 186 -15.30 22.72 -1.08
CA ARG A 186 -16.66 22.66 -1.64
C ARG A 186 -17.29 21.28 -1.46
N LEU A 187 -16.55 20.19 -1.72
CA LEU A 187 -17.02 18.82 -1.47
C LEU A 187 -17.41 18.60 0.00
N THR A 188 -16.64 19.15 0.93
CA THR A 188 -16.96 19.05 2.37
C THR A 188 -18.21 19.87 2.72
N LYS A 189 -18.31 21.12 2.27
CA LYS A 189 -19.39 22.05 2.64
C LYS A 189 -20.72 21.77 1.94
N GLU A 190 -20.67 21.41 0.66
CA GLU A 190 -21.86 21.26 -0.20
C GLU A 190 -22.35 19.81 -0.25
N PHE A 191 -21.46 18.82 -0.05
CA PHE A 191 -21.76 17.40 -0.24
C PHE A 191 -21.42 16.51 0.97
N SER A 192 -20.87 17.07 2.06
CA SER A 192 -20.42 16.27 3.22
C SER A 192 -19.45 15.14 2.86
N VAL A 193 -18.64 15.33 1.82
CA VAL A 193 -17.59 14.39 1.40
C VAL A 193 -16.27 14.84 2.02
N TYR A 194 -15.81 14.11 3.04
CA TYR A 194 -14.60 14.43 3.79
C TYR A 194 -13.37 13.74 3.19
N MET A 195 -12.36 14.55 2.85
CA MET A 195 -11.06 14.09 2.37
C MET A 195 -9.96 15.09 2.77
N THR A 196 -8.68 14.74 2.57
CA THR A 196 -7.58 15.65 2.90
C THR A 196 -7.42 16.74 1.82
N LYS A 197 -6.94 17.92 2.23
CA LYS A 197 -6.82 19.11 1.35
C LYS A 197 -5.88 18.92 0.15
N ASP A 198 -5.05 17.89 0.17
CA ASP A 198 -4.18 17.46 -0.94
C ASP A 198 -4.94 16.69 -2.04
N GLY A 199 -6.25 16.49 -1.89
CA GLY A 199 -7.07 15.77 -2.86
C GLY A 199 -6.94 14.25 -2.75
N ARG A 200 -6.32 13.72 -1.69
CA ARG A 200 -6.25 12.28 -1.43
C ARG A 200 -7.57 11.76 -0.87
N ILE A 201 -8.13 10.74 -1.52
CA ILE A 201 -9.25 9.96 -0.98
C ILE A 201 -8.80 8.56 -0.57
N SER A 202 -9.49 7.99 0.41
CA SER A 202 -9.39 6.57 0.74
C SER A 202 -10.49 5.81 0.02
N MET A 203 -10.11 4.94 -0.93
CA MET A 203 -11.04 4.05 -1.64
C MET A 203 -11.72 3.04 -0.68
N ALA A 204 -11.18 2.88 0.53
CA ALA A 204 -11.82 2.10 1.58
C ALA A 204 -13.21 2.65 1.97
N GLY A 205 -13.40 3.97 1.90
CA GLY A 205 -14.69 4.63 2.23
C GLY A 205 -15.70 4.65 1.09
N VAL A 206 -15.30 4.26 -0.12
CA VAL A 206 -16.18 4.20 -1.30
C VAL A 206 -16.89 2.86 -1.31
N THR A 207 -18.21 2.89 -1.52
CA THR A 207 -19.10 1.73 -1.58
C THR A 207 -19.99 1.82 -2.81
N SER A 208 -20.55 0.70 -3.25
CA SER A 208 -21.52 0.68 -4.35
C SER A 208 -22.75 1.54 -4.06
N GLY A 209 -23.08 1.75 -2.78
CA GLY A 209 -24.17 2.63 -2.35
C GLY A 209 -23.86 4.12 -2.40
N ASN A 210 -22.58 4.53 -2.32
CA ASN A 210 -22.19 5.95 -2.27
C ASN A 210 -21.38 6.45 -3.47
N VAL A 211 -20.83 5.56 -4.30
CA VAL A 211 -19.92 5.92 -5.40
C VAL A 211 -20.57 6.85 -6.42
N GLY A 212 -21.87 6.68 -6.68
CA GLY A 212 -22.64 7.58 -7.56
C GLY A 212 -22.73 9.00 -6.98
N TYR A 213 -23.01 9.13 -5.68
CA TYR A 213 -23.06 10.43 -5.01
C TYR A 213 -21.67 11.10 -4.97
N LEU A 214 -20.62 10.31 -4.75
CA LEU A 214 -19.24 10.80 -4.83
C LEU A 214 -18.91 11.33 -6.24
N ALA A 215 -19.28 10.59 -7.29
CA ALA A 215 -19.07 11.04 -8.68
C ALA A 215 -19.83 12.35 -8.98
N GLN A 216 -21.08 12.47 -8.52
CA GLN A 216 -21.87 13.70 -8.63
C GLN A 216 -21.20 14.88 -7.94
N GLY A 217 -20.77 14.71 -6.68
CA GLY A 217 -20.08 15.76 -5.93
C GLY A 217 -18.80 16.19 -6.62
N ILE A 218 -17.96 15.24 -7.05
CA ILE A 218 -16.70 15.53 -7.74
C ILE A 218 -16.99 16.26 -9.06
N HIS A 219 -17.95 15.81 -9.86
CA HIS A 219 -18.31 16.48 -11.10
C HIS A 219 -18.80 17.92 -10.84
N ALA A 220 -19.67 18.13 -9.85
CA ALA A 220 -20.21 19.45 -9.51
C ALA A 220 -19.14 20.48 -9.09
N VAL A 221 -18.04 20.04 -8.45
CA VAL A 221 -16.93 20.91 -8.06
C VAL A 221 -15.82 21.04 -9.11
N THR A 222 -15.88 20.27 -10.19
CA THR A 222 -14.84 20.22 -11.24
C THR A 222 -15.28 20.65 -12.63
N LYS A 223 -16.59 20.75 -12.89
CA LYS A 223 -17.16 21.23 -14.15
C LYS A 223 -16.90 22.72 -14.41
#